data_AF-A0A7I7M6B0-F1
#
_entry.id   AF-A0A7I7M6B0-F1
#
_cell.length_a   1.000
_cell.length_b   1.000
_cell.length_c   1.000
_cell.angle_alpha   90.00
_cell.angle_beta   90.00
_cell.angle_gamma   90.00
#
_symmetry.space_group_name_H-M   'P 1'
#
loop_
_entity.id
_entity.type
_entity.pdbx_description
1 polymer ?
#
loop_
_entity_poly.entity_id
_entity_poly.type
_entity_poly.pdbx_seq_one_letter_code
_entity_poly.pdbx_strand_id
1 'polypeptide(L)'
;MRNRQVTRGVRTGGRSARVREAILEAAVAELTHAGYSALSMEAIAARAGVNKTTVYRRWATLDDLLVDALTEWSVEAVRVPDTGSIETDLLALGRDLADLLNGGVGRQVTAMVLTAGLRSERLGEATRRYFDHQAARARPVVTRAIERAELPADCDAGQLLSTFRAPLFYRLVTTGDPIDDELIQRAAAVALIAARAGLV
;
A
#
# COMPACT_ATOMS: atom_id res chain seq x y z
N MET A 1 0.94 28.66 50.92
CA MET A 1 -0.11 28.45 49.89
C MET A 1 0.49 28.83 48.54
N ARG A 2 1.08 27.89 47.78
CA ARG A 2 0.56 27.25 46.55
C ARG A 2 -0.18 28.23 45.61
N ASN A 3 0.39 28.57 44.45
CA ASN A 3 0.09 27.87 43.19
C ASN A 3 0.94 28.43 42.01
N ARG A 4 1.89 27.66 41.48
CA ARG A 4 2.44 27.88 40.13
C ARG A 4 1.64 26.99 39.18
N GLN A 5 0.81 27.61 38.34
CA GLN A 5 0.18 26.92 37.21
C GLN A 5 1.27 26.54 36.22
N VAL A 6 1.48 25.23 36.06
CA VAL A 6 2.27 24.67 34.96
C VAL A 6 1.35 24.59 33.75
N THR A 7 1.55 25.48 32.79
CA THR A 7 0.99 25.35 31.44
C THR A 7 1.53 24.08 30.81
N ARG A 8 0.68 23.04 30.78
CA ARG A 8 0.96 21.74 30.17
C ARG A 8 0.97 21.91 28.65
N GLY A 9 2.16 22.19 28.11
CA GLY A 9 2.38 22.22 26.66
C GLY A 9 1.96 20.91 26.02
N VAL A 10 1.08 21.00 25.02
CA VAL A 10 0.65 19.88 24.17
C VAL A 10 1.89 19.26 23.53
N ARG A 11 2.20 17.99 23.86
CA ARG A 11 3.36 17.27 23.30
C ARG A 11 3.02 16.77 21.90
N THR A 12 3.22 17.63 20.91
CA THR A 12 3.30 17.24 19.50
C THR A 12 4.54 16.34 19.30
N GLY A 13 4.35 15.08 18.88
CA GLY A 13 5.37 14.22 18.24
C GLY A 13 6.82 14.30 18.74
N GLY A 14 7.09 13.90 20.00
CA GLY A 14 8.43 14.01 20.61
C GLY A 14 9.54 13.17 19.94
N ARG A 15 10.77 13.21 20.48
CA ARG A 15 11.96 12.45 19.99
C ARG A 15 11.69 10.98 19.66
N SER A 16 10.79 10.34 20.41
CA SER A 16 10.38 8.94 20.18
C SER A 16 9.63 8.74 18.86
N ALA A 17 8.82 9.70 18.41
CA ALA A 17 8.12 9.63 17.12
C ALA A 17 9.10 9.74 15.95
N ARG A 18 10.01 10.73 15.98
CA ARG A 18 11.06 10.89 14.96
C ARG A 18 11.98 9.68 14.84
N VAL A 19 12.33 9.06 15.97
CA VAL A 19 13.09 7.81 15.97
C VAL A 19 12.29 6.65 15.38
N ARG A 20 10.96 6.62 15.55
CA ARG A 20 10.10 5.62 14.90
C ARG A 20 10.20 5.76 13.39
N GLU A 21 9.93 6.96 12.91
CA GLU A 21 9.87 7.34 11.51
C GLU A 21 11.19 6.99 10.82
N ALA A 22 12.33 7.43 11.38
CA ALA A 22 13.65 7.11 10.85
C ALA A 22 13.94 5.59 10.75
N ILE A 23 13.40 4.79 11.68
CA ILE A 23 13.56 3.33 11.63
C ILE A 23 12.67 2.70 10.55
N LEU A 24 11.43 3.18 10.38
CA LEU A 24 10.54 2.71 9.33
C LEU A 24 11.06 3.08 7.94
N GLU A 25 11.54 4.32 7.77
CA GLU A 25 12.22 4.78 6.56
C GLU A 25 13.46 3.93 6.25
N ALA A 26 14.28 3.63 7.26
CA ALA A 26 15.44 2.76 7.09
C ALA A 26 15.06 1.34 6.67
N ALA A 27 13.95 0.80 7.17
CA ALA A 27 13.45 -0.51 6.75
C ALA A 27 13.05 -0.54 5.28
N VAL A 28 12.35 0.50 4.81
CA VAL A 28 11.98 0.61 3.40
C VAL A 28 13.23 0.83 2.52
N ALA A 29 14.18 1.64 2.98
CA ALA A 29 15.42 1.87 2.25
C ALA A 29 16.28 0.60 2.15
N GLU A 30 16.38 -0.19 3.21
CA GLU A 30 17.04 -1.51 3.16
C GLU A 30 16.30 -2.48 2.23
N LEU A 31 14.96 -2.52 2.30
CA LEU A 31 14.14 -3.34 1.40
C LEU A 31 14.42 -2.99 -0.07
N THR A 32 14.57 -1.70 -0.37
CA THR A 32 14.85 -1.22 -1.72
C THR A 32 16.29 -1.49 -2.16
N HIS A 33 17.25 -1.39 -1.24
CA HIS A 33 18.67 -1.51 -1.55
C HIS A 33 19.13 -2.96 -1.70
N ALA A 34 18.76 -3.82 -0.75
CA ALA A 34 19.28 -5.19 -0.64
C ALA A 34 18.20 -6.26 -0.86
N GLY A 35 16.93 -5.85 -1.01
CA GLY A 35 15.81 -6.76 -1.13
C GLY A 35 15.40 -7.37 0.21
N TYR A 36 14.28 -8.10 0.19
CA TYR A 36 13.70 -8.65 1.41
C TYR A 36 14.61 -9.67 2.12
N SER A 37 15.33 -10.51 1.37
CA SER A 37 16.15 -11.59 1.94
C SER A 37 17.33 -11.08 2.80
N ALA A 38 17.78 -9.86 2.55
CA ALA A 38 18.86 -9.23 3.29
C ALA A 38 18.36 -8.35 4.46
N LEU A 39 17.04 -8.19 4.63
CA LEU A 39 16.49 -7.41 5.73
C LEU A 39 16.81 -8.06 7.08
N SER A 40 17.33 -7.25 7.99
CA SER A 40 17.54 -7.63 9.39
C SER A 40 17.35 -6.43 10.30
N MET A 41 17.00 -6.69 11.56
CA MET A 41 16.85 -5.64 12.57
C MET A 41 18.16 -4.86 12.77
N GLU A 42 19.30 -5.52 12.60
CA GLU A 42 20.65 -4.97 12.67
C GLU A 42 20.95 -4.03 11.51
N ALA A 43 20.68 -4.45 10.26
CA ALA A 43 20.87 -3.61 9.09
C ALA A 43 19.99 -2.36 9.17
N ILE A 44 18.73 -2.51 9.58
CA ILE A 44 17.79 -1.40 9.77
C ILE A 44 18.30 -0.44 10.86
N ALA A 45 18.75 -0.96 12.01
CA ALA A 45 19.29 -0.13 13.09
C ALA A 45 20.52 0.66 12.63
N ALA A 46 21.43 0.00 11.91
CA ALA A 46 22.63 0.61 11.37
C ALA A 46 22.28 1.74 10.38
N ARG A 47 21.36 1.49 9.43
CA ARG A 47 20.91 2.52 8.48
C ARG A 47 20.20 3.68 9.16
N ALA A 48 19.34 3.41 10.14
CA ALA A 48 18.64 4.44 10.90
C ALA A 48 19.57 5.26 11.83
N GLY A 49 20.83 4.86 11.99
CA GLY A 49 21.78 5.52 12.90
C GLY A 49 21.41 5.37 14.38
N VAL A 50 20.71 4.29 14.75
CA VAL A 50 20.25 4.04 16.12
C VAL A 50 20.87 2.78 16.70
N ASN A 51 20.96 2.70 18.03
CA ASN A 51 21.40 1.48 18.69
C ASN A 51 20.37 0.35 18.49
N LYS A 52 20.84 -0.88 18.22
CA LYS A 52 20.00 -2.08 18.10
C LYS A 52 18.95 -2.21 19.21
N THR A 53 19.33 -1.96 20.47
CA THR A 53 18.39 -2.00 21.62
C THR A 53 17.22 -1.04 21.50
N THR A 54 17.38 0.07 20.78
CA THR A 54 16.31 1.04 20.49
C THR A 54 15.25 0.46 19.57
N VAL A 55 15.66 -0.34 18.58
CA VAL A 55 14.75 -1.05 17.66
C VAL A 55 14.04 -2.17 18.42
N TYR A 56 14.79 -3.05 19.08
CA TYR A 56 14.22 -4.22 19.77
C TYR A 56 13.27 -3.88 20.93
N ARG A 57 13.47 -2.72 21.58
CA ARG A 57 12.53 -2.26 22.62
C ARG A 57 11.13 -1.97 22.05
N ARG A 58 11.02 -1.67 20.76
CA ARG A 58 9.78 -1.24 20.12
C ARG A 58 9.18 -2.31 19.21
N TRP A 59 10.03 -3.09 18.56
CA TRP A 59 9.65 -4.21 17.70
C TRP A 59 10.41 -5.45 18.16
N ALA A 60 9.69 -6.46 18.63
CA ALA A 60 10.31 -7.70 19.10
C ALA A 60 10.86 -8.52 17.92
N THR A 61 10.21 -8.43 16.77
CA THR A 61 10.55 -9.15 15.54
C THR A 61 10.62 -8.22 14.33
N LEU A 62 11.25 -8.69 13.24
CA LEU A 62 11.23 -8.00 11.96
C LEU A 62 9.79 -7.87 11.43
N ASP A 63 8.96 -8.90 11.61
CA ASP A 63 7.54 -8.88 11.22
C ASP A 63 6.78 -7.75 11.93
N ASP A 64 7.02 -7.52 13.22
CA ASP A 64 6.39 -6.39 13.94
C ASP A 64 6.76 -5.04 13.33
N LEU A 65 8.02 -4.89 12.93
CA LEU A 65 8.51 -3.67 12.29
C LEU A 65 7.86 -3.50 10.92
N LEU A 66 7.82 -4.56 10.12
CA LEU A 66 7.24 -4.52 8.78
C LEU A 66 5.74 -4.27 8.80
N VAL A 67 4.98 -4.82 9.76
CA VAL A 67 3.56 -4.49 9.94
C VAL A 67 3.36 -2.99 10.19
N ASP A 68 4.19 -2.39 11.05
CA ASP A 68 4.15 -0.95 11.31
C ASP A 68 4.55 -0.13 10.07
N ALA A 69 5.57 -0.57 9.33
CA ALA A 69 6.00 0.07 8.08
C ALA A 69 4.90 0.03 7.02
N LEU A 70 4.22 -1.11 6.86
CA LEU A 70 3.07 -1.26 5.96
C LEU A 70 1.90 -0.36 6.35
N THR A 71 1.65 -0.24 7.65
CA THR A 71 0.59 0.64 8.16
C THR A 71 0.89 2.09 7.82
N GLU A 72 2.13 2.55 8.05
CA GLU A 72 2.56 3.91 7.69
C GLU A 72 2.45 4.15 6.17
N TRP A 73 2.93 3.21 5.36
CA TRP A 73 2.89 3.30 3.91
C TRP A 73 1.45 3.36 3.35
N SER A 74 0.51 2.67 4.00
CA SER A 74 -0.91 2.65 3.59
C SER A 74 -1.62 3.99 3.72
N VAL A 75 -1.04 4.92 4.50
CA VAL A 75 -1.61 6.25 4.75
C VAL A 75 -1.38 7.20 3.57
N GLU A 76 -0.41 6.92 2.69
CA GLU A 76 -0.13 7.75 1.51
C GLU A 76 -1.29 7.76 0.52
N ALA A 77 -1.60 8.94 -0.02
CA ALA A 77 -2.89 9.14 -0.64
C ALA A 77 -2.97 8.64 -2.10
N VAL A 78 -3.69 7.54 -2.36
CA VAL A 78 -4.27 7.25 -3.69
C VAL A 78 -5.16 8.41 -4.10
N ARG A 79 -4.81 9.08 -5.20
CA ARG A 79 -5.70 10.05 -5.85
C ARG A 79 -6.86 9.26 -6.43
N VAL A 80 -8.09 9.62 -6.04
CA VAL A 80 -9.30 9.01 -6.59
C VAL A 80 -9.67 9.79 -7.85
N PRO A 81 -9.49 9.25 -9.06
CA PRO A 81 -9.85 9.95 -10.29
C PRO A 81 -11.35 10.18 -10.35
N ASP A 82 -11.78 11.23 -11.04
CA ASP A 82 -13.19 11.48 -11.37
C ASP A 82 -13.26 12.18 -12.73
N THR A 83 -12.99 11.40 -13.77
CA THR A 83 -12.86 11.85 -15.16
C THR A 83 -14.19 11.84 -15.92
N GLY A 84 -15.27 11.36 -15.28
CA GLY A 84 -16.62 11.29 -15.86
C GLY A 84 -16.99 9.95 -16.52
N SER A 85 -16.07 8.98 -16.60
CA SER A 85 -16.37 7.60 -17.02
C SER A 85 -15.54 6.57 -16.24
N ILE A 86 -16.11 5.38 -15.99
CA ILE A 86 -15.40 4.29 -15.32
C ILE A 86 -14.15 3.85 -16.09
N GLU A 87 -14.21 3.88 -17.42
CA GLU A 87 -13.09 3.46 -18.26
C GLU A 87 -11.90 4.38 -18.06
N THR A 88 -12.10 5.69 -18.19
CA THR A 88 -11.03 6.68 -18.00
C THR A 88 -10.55 6.75 -16.56
N ASP A 89 -11.43 6.50 -15.57
CA ASP A 89 -11.03 6.39 -14.16
C ASP A 89 -10.14 5.16 -13.91
N LEU A 90 -10.47 4.00 -14.47
CA LEU A 90 -9.64 2.80 -14.35
C LEU A 90 -8.29 2.97 -15.05
N LEU A 91 -8.25 3.60 -16.23
CA LEU A 91 -6.99 3.91 -16.91
C LEU A 91 -6.11 4.86 -16.08
N ALA A 92 -6.71 5.89 -15.46
CA ALA A 92 -5.98 6.80 -14.57
C ALA A 92 -5.43 6.05 -13.34
N LEU A 93 -6.26 5.24 -12.67
CA LEU A 93 -5.81 4.38 -11.55
C LEU A 93 -4.70 3.42 -11.98
N GLY A 94 -4.80 2.85 -13.17
CA GLY A 94 -3.81 1.92 -13.72
C GLY A 94 -2.47 2.57 -13.99
N ARG A 95 -2.46 3.81 -14.50
CA ARG A 95 -1.23 4.58 -14.75
C ARG A 95 -0.57 5.00 -13.45
N ASP A 96 -1.34 5.51 -12.49
CA ASP A 96 -0.82 5.82 -11.14
C ASP A 96 -0.22 4.57 -10.48
N LEU A 97 -0.86 3.41 -10.66
CA LEU A 97 -0.33 2.14 -10.18
C LEU A 97 0.92 1.71 -10.96
N ALA A 98 0.96 1.86 -12.28
CA ALA A 98 2.12 1.53 -13.09
C ALA A 98 3.35 2.37 -12.72
N ASP A 99 3.17 3.68 -12.47
CA ASP A 99 4.24 4.56 -11.98
C ASP A 99 4.82 4.04 -10.65
N LEU A 100 3.95 3.61 -9.73
CA LEU A 100 4.35 2.99 -8.48
C LEU A 100 5.10 1.67 -8.69
N LEU A 101 4.58 0.78 -9.55
CA LEU A 101 5.09 -0.58 -9.74
C LEU A 101 6.32 -0.66 -10.64
N ASN A 102 6.52 0.31 -11.53
CA ASN A 102 7.72 0.43 -12.35
C ASN A 102 8.85 1.17 -11.61
N GLY A 103 8.51 1.98 -10.60
CA GLY A 103 9.45 2.77 -9.80
C GLY A 103 10.10 2.00 -8.64
N GLY A 104 11.29 2.42 -8.20
CA GLY A 104 12.15 1.68 -7.26
C GLY A 104 11.48 1.23 -5.95
N VAL A 105 11.20 2.18 -5.05
CA VAL A 105 10.72 1.84 -3.70
C VAL A 105 9.31 1.22 -3.73
N GLY A 106 8.40 1.81 -4.51
CA GLY A 106 7.03 1.33 -4.66
C GLY A 106 6.96 -0.13 -5.12
N ARG A 107 7.74 -0.48 -6.15
CA ARG A 107 7.88 -1.85 -6.65
C ARG A 107 8.28 -2.84 -5.55
N GLN A 108 9.31 -2.51 -4.78
CA GLN A 108 9.85 -3.40 -3.74
C GLN A 108 8.89 -3.56 -2.57
N VAL A 109 8.26 -2.47 -2.13
CA VAL A 109 7.24 -2.50 -1.08
C VAL A 109 6.04 -3.32 -1.54
N THR A 110 5.51 -3.10 -2.74
CA THR A 110 4.36 -3.86 -3.23
C THR A 110 4.68 -5.34 -3.43
N ALA A 111 5.87 -5.69 -3.96
CA ALA A 111 6.29 -7.08 -4.07
C ALA A 111 6.38 -7.77 -2.69
N MET A 112 6.89 -7.05 -1.68
CA MET A 112 6.91 -7.54 -0.30
C MET A 112 5.50 -7.77 0.24
N VAL A 113 4.60 -6.79 0.10
CA VAL A 113 3.18 -6.88 0.51
C VAL A 113 2.50 -8.10 -0.12
N LEU A 114 2.57 -8.25 -1.44
CA LEU A 114 1.89 -9.33 -2.16
C LEU A 114 2.36 -10.72 -1.74
N THR A 115 3.61 -10.84 -1.30
CA THR A 115 4.20 -12.12 -0.88
C THR A 115 4.18 -12.31 0.64
N ALA A 116 3.75 -11.31 1.40
CA ALA A 116 3.86 -11.24 2.86
C ALA A 116 3.08 -12.37 3.57
N GLY A 117 1.90 -12.72 3.06
CA GLY A 117 1.08 -13.81 3.61
C GLY A 117 1.71 -15.20 3.51
N LEU A 118 2.71 -15.40 2.65
CA LEU A 118 3.46 -16.65 2.55
C LEU A 118 4.50 -16.81 3.67
N ARG A 119 4.77 -15.75 4.44
CA ARG A 119 5.88 -15.69 5.41
C ARG A 119 5.40 -15.85 6.84
N SER A 120 4.32 -15.17 7.21
CA SER A 120 3.67 -15.33 8.49
C SER A 120 2.21 -14.92 8.43
N GLU A 121 1.40 -15.51 9.31
CA GLU A 121 -0.02 -15.18 9.44
C GLU A 121 -0.22 -13.69 9.78
N ARG A 122 0.63 -13.16 10.65
CA ARG A 122 0.61 -11.75 11.09
C ARG A 122 0.87 -10.78 9.94
N LEU A 123 1.85 -11.06 9.09
CA LEU A 123 2.10 -10.28 7.88
C LEU A 123 0.97 -10.42 6.86
N GLY A 124 0.36 -11.61 6.76
CA GLY A 124 -0.83 -11.86 5.96
C GLY A 124 -2.04 -11.02 6.42
N GLU A 125 -2.27 -10.90 7.72
CA GLU A 125 -3.31 -10.03 8.29
C GLU A 125 -3.08 -8.56 7.97
N ALA A 126 -1.85 -8.07 8.15
CA ALA A 126 -1.51 -6.70 7.82
C ALA A 126 -1.70 -6.40 6.33
N THR A 127 -1.38 -7.37 5.47
CA THR A 127 -1.57 -7.28 4.01
C THR A 127 -3.05 -7.23 3.63
N ARG A 128 -3.90 -8.05 4.26
CA ARG A 128 -5.35 -7.97 4.05
C ARG A 128 -5.88 -6.58 4.40
N ARG A 129 -5.52 -6.06 5.59
CA ARG A 129 -5.91 -4.71 6.02
C ARG A 129 -5.42 -3.62 5.08
N TYR A 130 -4.18 -3.75 4.58
CA TYR A 130 -3.62 -2.85 3.57
C TYR A 130 -4.51 -2.82 2.32
N PHE A 131 -4.82 -3.98 1.73
CA PHE A 131 -5.64 -4.02 0.51
C PHE A 131 -7.10 -3.63 0.75
N ASP A 132 -7.67 -3.95 1.91
CA ASP A 132 -9.02 -3.50 2.29
C ASP A 132 -9.10 -1.97 2.34
N HIS A 133 -8.09 -1.32 2.94
CA HIS A 133 -7.98 0.14 2.96
C HIS A 133 -7.86 0.72 1.55
N GLN A 134 -6.98 0.16 0.71
CA GLN A 134 -6.81 0.62 -0.67
C GLN A 134 -8.10 0.44 -1.50
N ALA A 135 -8.84 -0.66 -1.30
CA ALA A 135 -10.11 -0.92 -1.95
C ALA A 135 -11.19 0.07 -1.48
N ALA A 136 -11.32 0.31 -0.18
CA ALA A 136 -12.28 1.27 0.38
C ALA A 136 -12.07 2.68 -0.17
N ARG A 137 -10.81 3.08 -0.41
CA ARG A 137 -10.46 4.39 -0.96
C ARG A 137 -10.78 4.55 -2.44
N ALA A 138 -10.66 3.48 -3.22
CA ALA A 138 -10.98 3.49 -4.64
C ALA A 138 -12.47 3.22 -4.92
N ARG A 139 -13.24 2.75 -3.93
CA ARG A 139 -14.68 2.49 -4.04
C ARG A 139 -15.49 3.64 -4.68
N PRO A 140 -15.24 4.93 -4.40
CA PRO A 140 -16.01 6.02 -5.01
C PRO A 140 -15.99 6.02 -6.55
N VAL A 141 -14.92 5.53 -7.19
CA VAL A 141 -14.84 5.39 -8.65
C VAL A 141 -15.97 4.51 -9.18
N VAL A 142 -16.22 3.38 -8.50
CA VAL A 142 -17.26 2.43 -8.88
C VAL A 142 -18.65 2.96 -8.52
N THR A 143 -18.79 3.55 -7.32
CA THR A 143 -20.08 4.13 -6.89
C THR A 143 -20.58 5.20 -7.88
N ARG A 144 -19.71 6.12 -8.32
CA ARG A 144 -20.11 7.14 -9.30
C ARG A 144 -20.44 6.55 -10.67
N ALA A 145 -19.77 5.48 -11.08
CA ALA A 145 -20.09 4.78 -12.33
C ALA A 145 -21.46 4.09 -12.28
N ILE A 146 -21.85 3.53 -11.13
CA ILE A 146 -23.19 2.99 -10.88
C ILE A 146 -24.24 4.11 -10.94
N GLU A 147 -23.98 5.25 -10.30
CA GLU A 147 -24.87 6.42 -10.33
C GLU A 147 -25.10 6.95 -11.76
N ARG A 148 -24.09 6.82 -12.64
CA ARG A 148 -24.17 7.16 -14.07
C ARG A 148 -24.70 6.03 -14.96
N ALA A 149 -25.11 4.90 -14.38
CA ALA A 149 -25.58 3.70 -15.09
C ALA A 149 -24.55 3.09 -16.08
N GLU A 150 -23.26 3.28 -15.84
CA GLU A 150 -22.18 2.64 -16.62
C GLU A 150 -21.90 1.18 -16.17
N LEU A 151 -22.37 0.84 -14.97
CA LEU A 151 -22.23 -0.47 -14.32
C LEU A 151 -23.58 -0.90 -13.70
N PRO A 152 -23.81 -2.22 -13.52
CA PRO A 152 -24.97 -2.73 -12.79
C PRO A 152 -25.04 -2.22 -11.34
N ALA A 153 -26.26 -2.07 -10.81
CA ALA A 153 -26.50 -1.53 -9.47
C ALA A 153 -25.93 -2.39 -8.33
N ASP A 154 -25.73 -3.68 -8.59
CA ASP A 154 -25.21 -4.68 -7.67
C ASP A 154 -23.73 -5.03 -7.88
N CYS A 155 -23.02 -4.29 -8.76
CA CYS A 155 -21.60 -4.51 -9.02
C CYS A 155 -20.76 -4.36 -7.74
N ASP A 156 -19.94 -5.39 -7.42
CA ASP A 156 -19.04 -5.34 -6.27
C ASP A 156 -17.77 -4.57 -6.63
N ALA A 157 -17.65 -3.37 -6.04
CA ALA A 157 -16.50 -2.50 -6.25
C ALA A 157 -15.16 -3.15 -5.90
N GLY A 158 -15.12 -4.00 -4.88
CA GLY A 158 -13.93 -4.73 -4.47
C GLY A 158 -13.52 -5.75 -5.52
N GLN A 159 -14.47 -6.53 -6.04
CA GLN A 159 -14.22 -7.53 -7.09
C GLN A 159 -13.80 -6.88 -8.40
N LEU A 160 -14.49 -5.83 -8.85
CA LEU A 160 -14.10 -5.08 -10.05
C LEU A 160 -12.66 -4.56 -9.95
N LEU A 161 -12.32 -3.89 -8.85
CA LEU A 161 -10.98 -3.33 -8.65
C LEU A 161 -9.92 -4.42 -8.45
N SER A 162 -10.27 -5.56 -7.86
CA SER A 162 -9.38 -6.71 -7.71
C SER A 162 -9.07 -7.34 -9.08
N THR A 163 -10.10 -7.63 -9.88
CA THR A 163 -9.97 -8.15 -11.24
C THR A 163 -9.15 -7.23 -12.13
N PHE A 164 -9.34 -5.91 -12.01
CA PHE A 164 -8.53 -4.93 -12.71
C PHE A 164 -7.05 -4.96 -12.31
N ARG A 165 -6.72 -5.05 -11.02
CA ARG A 165 -5.33 -4.98 -10.54
C ARG A 165 -4.58 -6.30 -10.62
N ALA A 166 -5.29 -7.43 -10.57
CA ALA A 166 -4.71 -8.77 -10.59
C ALA A 166 -3.65 -8.99 -11.70
N PRO A 167 -3.89 -8.66 -12.99
CA PRO A 167 -2.87 -8.83 -14.03
C PRO A 167 -1.63 -7.93 -13.84
N LEU A 168 -1.80 -6.73 -13.28
CA LEU A 168 -0.69 -5.81 -12.99
C LEU A 168 0.19 -6.38 -11.88
N PHE A 169 -0.42 -6.87 -10.80
CA PHE A 169 0.29 -7.53 -9.71
C PHE A 169 0.91 -8.87 -10.13
N TYR A 170 0.23 -9.65 -10.97
CA TYR A 170 0.76 -10.89 -11.52
C TYR A 170 2.06 -10.64 -12.30
N ARG A 171 2.07 -9.64 -13.20
CA ARG A 171 3.26 -9.28 -13.97
C ARG A 171 4.40 -8.85 -13.05
N LEU A 172 4.12 -8.02 -12.05
CA LEU A 172 5.10 -7.58 -11.05
C LEU A 172 5.82 -8.76 -10.37
N VAL A 173 5.07 -9.74 -9.84
CA VAL A 173 5.64 -10.80 -8.99
C VAL A 173 6.12 -12.03 -9.77
N THR A 174 5.63 -12.22 -11.00
CA THR A 174 5.91 -13.43 -11.77
C THR A 174 6.99 -13.21 -12.82
N THR A 175 6.82 -12.22 -13.70
CA THR A 175 7.76 -11.98 -14.81
C THR A 175 8.69 -10.80 -14.54
N GLY A 176 8.24 -9.82 -13.74
CA GLY A 176 9.00 -8.62 -13.42
C GLY A 176 9.11 -7.63 -14.58
N ASP A 177 8.39 -7.86 -15.68
CA ASP A 177 8.32 -6.96 -16.83
C ASP A 177 7.65 -5.63 -16.45
N PRO A 178 7.96 -4.53 -17.17
CA PRO A 178 7.28 -3.27 -16.97
C PRO A 178 5.76 -3.38 -17.13
N ILE A 179 5.04 -2.60 -16.32
CA ILE A 179 3.61 -2.37 -16.48
C ILE A 179 3.42 -1.28 -17.53
N ASP A 180 2.97 -1.66 -18.73
CA ASP A 180 2.75 -0.76 -19.85
C ASP A 180 1.27 -0.37 -20.03
N ASP A 181 1.01 0.66 -20.83
CA ASP A 181 -0.36 1.16 -21.08
C ASP A 181 -1.22 0.10 -21.77
N GLU A 182 -0.63 -0.79 -22.58
CA GLU A 182 -1.36 -1.88 -23.22
C GLU A 182 -1.91 -2.88 -22.19
N LEU A 183 -1.12 -3.27 -21.19
CA LEU A 183 -1.59 -4.12 -20.10
C LEU A 183 -2.71 -3.43 -19.30
N ILE A 184 -2.55 -2.14 -19.01
CA ILE A 184 -3.55 -1.35 -18.26
C ILE A 184 -4.88 -1.32 -19.01
N GLN A 185 -4.85 -0.99 -20.31
CA GLN A 185 -6.04 -0.97 -21.17
C GLN A 185 -6.72 -2.34 -21.22
N ARG A 186 -5.95 -3.40 -21.40
CA ARG A 186 -6.48 -4.77 -21.45
C ARG A 186 -7.09 -5.19 -20.11
N ALA A 187 -6.44 -4.88 -19.00
CA ALA A 187 -6.94 -5.15 -17.66
C ALA A 187 -8.26 -4.41 -17.39
N ALA A 188 -8.34 -3.13 -17.76
CA ALA A 188 -9.56 -2.33 -17.65
C ALA A 188 -10.69 -2.93 -18.49
N ALA A 189 -10.42 -3.27 -19.75
CA ALA A 189 -11.42 -3.87 -20.64
C ALA A 189 -11.97 -5.19 -20.09
N VAL A 190 -11.10 -6.10 -19.64
CA VAL A 190 -11.51 -7.39 -19.05
C VAL A 190 -12.37 -7.17 -17.81
N ALA A 191 -11.93 -6.30 -16.90
CA ALA A 191 -12.66 -6.03 -15.66
C ALA A 191 -14.05 -5.41 -15.93
N LEU A 192 -14.15 -4.49 -16.88
CA LEU A 192 -15.41 -3.86 -17.27
C LEU A 192 -16.37 -4.80 -17.99
N ILE A 193 -15.86 -5.67 -18.87
CA ILE A 193 -16.67 -6.71 -19.52
C ILE A 193 -17.27 -7.64 -18.46
N ALA A 194 -16.45 -8.09 -17.49
CA ALA A 194 -16.92 -8.92 -16.39
C ALA A 194 -17.98 -8.21 -15.53
N ALA A 195 -17.75 -6.95 -15.16
CA ALA A 195 -18.69 -6.19 -14.34
C ALA A 195 -20.01 -5.94 -15.04
N ARG A 196 -19.99 -5.56 -16.32
CA ARG A 196 -21.21 -5.36 -17.12
C ARG A 196 -21.98 -6.65 -17.35
N ALA A 197 -21.31 -7.80 -17.29
CA ALA A 197 -21.92 -9.12 -17.36
C ALA A 197 -22.42 -9.64 -15.99
N GLY A 198 -22.23 -8.89 -14.90
CA GLY A 198 -22.62 -9.31 -13.53
C GLY A 198 -21.75 -10.43 -12.96
N LEU A 199 -20.50 -10.57 -13.44
CA LEU A 199 -19.55 -11.58 -12.95
C LEU A 199 -18.69 -11.07 -11.79
N VAL A 200 -18.68 -9.76 -11.57
CA VAL A 200 -18.00 -9.06 -10.47
C VAL A 200 -18.85 -7.92 -9.93
#